data_AF-A0A368SL78-F1
#
_entry.id   AF-A0A368SL78-F1
#
_cell.length_a   1.000
_cell.length_b   1.000
_cell.length_c   1.000
_cell.angle_alpha   90.00
_cell.angle_beta   90.00
_cell.angle_gamma   90.00
#
_symmetry.space_group_name_H-M   'P 1'
#
loop_
_entity.id
_entity.type
_entity.pdbx_description
1 polymer ?
#
loop_
_entity_poly.entity_id
_entity_poly.type
_entity_poly.pdbx_seq_one_letter_code
_entity_poly.pdbx_strand_id
1 'polypeptide(L)'
;MQLWRINETTFNFRVYGGQFWGVDSNGALVATATTPGPSETFQIVRRDSDKTRVRIRAPTGLFLQAKTMASVTADRAGEYTDWSDNDPSVFLVNNVGNLYGEYQICNGCGIARATQVLRSHWDTFITEDDFKFIALSGLNAVRIPVGWWIASDPNPPLPFVGGSLQALDNAFRWARNYNIGVIVDLHAAPGSQNPYDHSATRDGSQEWGTTDANIAQTVQVIEFLVSRYANNTALLAVELLNEPLAPGTTLPS
;
A
#
# COMPACT_ATOMS: atom_id res chain seq x y z
N MET A 1 3.39 -15.50 4.32
CA MET A 1 2.82 -14.61 5.35
C MET A 1 3.15 -13.18 4.96
N GLN A 2 2.17 -12.29 5.01
CA GLN A 2 2.34 -10.88 4.68
C GLN A 2 2.50 -10.08 5.97
N LEU A 3 3.33 -9.03 5.94
CA LEU A 3 3.59 -8.19 7.09
C LEU A 3 2.95 -6.82 6.89
N TRP A 4 2.03 -6.45 7.78
CA TRP A 4 1.35 -5.17 7.75
C TRP A 4 2.04 -4.24 8.75
N ARG A 5 2.77 -3.27 8.22
CA ARG A 5 3.45 -2.28 9.05
C ARG A 5 2.46 -1.25 9.59
N ILE A 6 2.45 -1.10 10.91
CA ILE A 6 1.77 -0.01 11.62
C ILE A 6 2.74 1.15 11.87
N ASN A 7 3.96 0.84 12.32
CA ASN A 7 5.06 1.79 12.49
C ASN A 7 6.42 1.08 12.35
N GLU A 8 7.54 1.71 12.72
CA GLU A 8 8.89 1.13 12.59
C GLU A 8 9.09 -0.23 13.28
N THR A 9 8.41 -0.44 14.40
CA THR A 9 8.58 -1.63 15.24
C THR A 9 7.32 -2.48 15.35
N THR A 10 6.15 -1.89 15.10
CA THR A 10 4.85 -2.54 15.28
C THR A 10 4.25 -3.02 13.96
N PHE A 11 3.77 -4.26 13.95
CA PHE A 11 3.24 -4.93 12.78
C PHE A 11 2.05 -5.84 13.11
N ASN A 12 1.19 -6.09 12.14
CA ASN A 12 0.31 -7.25 12.12
C ASN A 12 0.86 -8.30 11.15
N PHE A 13 0.65 -9.57 11.45
CA PHE A 13 1.06 -10.69 10.60
C PHE A 13 -0.17 -11.32 9.98
N ARG A 14 -0.28 -11.26 8.65
CA ARG A 14 -1.43 -11.79 7.91
C ARG A 14 -1.08 -13.13 7.27
N VAL A 15 -1.86 -14.15 7.58
CA VAL A 15 -1.70 -15.50 7.05
C VAL A 15 -2.44 -15.67 5.72
N TYR A 16 -2.15 -16.77 5.03
CA TYR A 16 -2.92 -17.20 3.87
C TYR A 16 -4.40 -17.39 4.27
N GLY A 17 -5.34 -16.85 3.49
CA GLY A 17 -6.76 -16.79 3.85
C GLY A 17 -7.18 -15.47 4.54
N GLY A 18 -6.23 -14.55 4.75
CA GLY A 18 -6.53 -13.16 5.11
C GLY A 18 -6.71 -12.89 6.60
N GLN A 19 -6.58 -13.91 7.45
CA GLN A 19 -6.64 -13.79 8.91
C GLN A 19 -5.32 -13.26 9.49
N PHE A 20 -5.38 -12.73 10.71
CA PHE A 20 -4.23 -12.17 11.43
C PHE A 20 -3.81 -13.05 12.57
N TRP A 21 -2.49 -13.12 12.79
CA TRP A 21 -1.94 -13.68 14.02
C TRP A 21 -2.53 -12.97 15.23
N GLY A 22 -2.89 -13.75 16.24
CA GLY A 22 -3.24 -13.31 17.58
C GLY A 22 -2.72 -14.32 18.60
N VAL A 23 -2.91 -14.02 19.88
CA VAL A 23 -2.52 -14.90 20.98
C VAL A 23 -3.77 -15.26 21.77
N ASP A 24 -4.01 -16.56 21.96
CA ASP A 24 -5.15 -17.02 22.75
C ASP A 24 -4.89 -16.93 24.28
N SER A 25 -5.88 -17.28 25.08
CA SER A 25 -5.79 -17.21 26.55
C SER A 25 -4.72 -18.13 27.14
N ASN A 26 -4.26 -19.14 26.40
CA ASN A 26 -3.23 -20.09 26.82
C ASN A 26 -1.84 -19.68 26.34
N GLY A 27 -1.72 -18.54 25.65
CA GLY A 27 -0.46 -18.08 25.06
C GLY A 27 -0.13 -18.78 23.73
N ALA A 28 -1.04 -19.53 23.13
CA ALA A 28 -0.82 -20.14 21.82
C ALA A 28 -1.04 -19.11 20.71
N LEU A 29 -0.20 -19.19 19.67
CA LEU A 29 -0.37 -18.38 18.47
C LEU A 29 -1.52 -18.93 17.63
N VAL A 30 -2.49 -18.09 17.30
CA VAL A 30 -3.68 -18.44 16.51
C VAL A 30 -3.84 -17.46 15.35
N ALA A 31 -4.64 -17.83 14.34
CA ALA A 31 -4.98 -16.92 13.25
C ALA A 31 -6.48 -16.99 12.95
N THR A 32 -7.28 -16.30 13.76
CA THR A 32 -8.76 -16.38 13.69
C THR A 32 -9.40 -15.04 13.30
N ALA A 33 -8.77 -13.91 13.63
CA ALA A 33 -9.29 -12.59 13.37
C ALA A 33 -9.17 -12.21 11.89
N THR A 34 -10.25 -11.70 11.29
CA THR A 34 -10.27 -11.17 9.91
C THR A 34 -9.95 -9.67 9.83
N THR A 35 -9.97 -8.99 10.99
CA THR A 35 -9.56 -7.59 11.14
C THR A 35 -8.59 -7.51 12.33
N PRO A 36 -7.42 -6.87 12.18
CA PRO A 36 -6.45 -6.81 13.27
C PRO A 36 -6.88 -5.79 14.33
N GLY A 37 -6.72 -6.15 15.60
CA GLY A 37 -6.88 -5.25 16.75
C GLY A 37 -5.64 -5.24 17.65
N PRO A 38 -5.78 -4.75 18.90
CA PRO A 38 -4.69 -4.75 19.86
C PRO A 38 -4.09 -6.14 20.11
N SER A 39 -4.90 -7.20 20.08
CA SER A 39 -4.47 -8.59 20.29
C SER A 39 -3.70 -9.19 19.12
N GLU A 40 -3.83 -8.60 17.92
CA GLU A 40 -3.16 -9.02 16.68
C GLU A 40 -1.93 -8.17 16.37
N THR A 41 -1.52 -7.31 17.32
CA THR A 41 -0.48 -6.30 17.13
C THR A 41 0.81 -6.69 17.85
N PHE A 42 1.86 -6.91 17.07
CA PHE A 42 3.13 -7.43 17.55
C PHE A 42 4.26 -6.43 17.32
N GLN A 43 5.33 -6.51 18.12
CA GLN A 43 6.55 -5.75 17.91
C GLN A 43 7.68 -6.64 17.40
N ILE A 44 8.38 -6.23 16.35
CA ILE A 44 9.60 -6.89 15.88
C ILE A 44 10.80 -6.17 16.48
N VAL A 45 11.51 -6.87 17.36
CA VAL A 45 12.79 -6.43 17.95
C VAL A 45 13.91 -7.05 17.15
N ARG A 46 14.75 -6.23 16.51
CA ARG A 46 15.85 -6.70 15.64
C ARG A 46 17.19 -6.58 16.38
N ARG A 47 18.06 -7.57 16.23
CA ARG A 47 19.44 -7.50 16.76
C ARG A 47 20.22 -6.39 16.04
N ASP A 48 20.98 -5.59 16.79
CA ASP A 48 21.68 -4.44 16.22
C ASP A 48 22.80 -4.79 15.25
N SER A 49 23.59 -5.80 15.56
CA SER A 49 24.70 -6.27 14.71
C SER A 49 24.25 -7.13 13.53
N ASP A 50 23.03 -7.67 13.55
CA ASP A 50 22.49 -8.56 12.51
C ASP A 50 20.97 -8.44 12.47
N LYS A 51 20.46 -7.58 11.60
CA LYS A 51 19.02 -7.28 11.50
C LYS A 51 18.19 -8.44 10.94
N THR A 52 18.81 -9.55 10.49
CA THR A 52 18.10 -10.76 10.08
C THR A 52 17.60 -11.57 11.27
N ARG A 53 18.19 -11.38 12.46
CA ARG A 53 17.76 -12.01 13.71
C ARG A 53 16.77 -11.12 14.44
N VAL A 54 15.59 -11.67 14.71
CA VAL A 54 14.52 -10.94 15.37
C VAL A 54 13.93 -11.73 16.54
N ARG A 55 13.37 -11.00 17.49
CA ARG A 55 12.37 -11.50 18.42
C ARG A 55 11.05 -10.82 18.13
N ILE A 56 9.95 -11.55 18.29
CA ILE A 56 8.61 -11.04 18.06
C ILE A 56 7.91 -10.95 19.41
N ARG A 57 7.63 -9.72 19.86
CA ARG A 57 6.91 -9.46 21.11
C ARG A 57 5.42 -9.43 20.84
N ALA A 58 4.67 -10.23 21.56
CA ALA A 58 3.21 -10.24 21.56
C ALA A 58 2.64 -9.03 22.30
N PRO A 59 1.35 -8.70 22.10
CA PRO A 59 0.67 -7.63 22.83
C PRO A 59 0.71 -7.81 24.37
N THR A 60 0.85 -9.04 24.85
CA THR A 60 1.02 -9.38 26.28
C THR A 60 2.36 -8.90 26.86
N GLY A 61 3.31 -8.45 26.02
CA GLY A 61 4.67 -8.08 26.39
C GLY A 61 5.67 -9.25 26.37
N LEU A 62 5.18 -10.49 26.24
CA LEU A 62 6.00 -11.70 26.17
C LEU A 62 6.48 -11.94 24.73
N PHE A 63 7.63 -12.61 24.58
CA PHE A 63 8.15 -12.98 23.27
C PHE A 63 7.59 -14.32 22.78
N LEU A 64 7.48 -14.45 21.46
CA LEU A 64 7.25 -15.73 20.82
C LEU A 64 8.46 -16.66 21.03
N GLN A 65 8.19 -17.95 21.22
CA GLN A 65 9.21 -19.00 21.20
C GLN A 65 8.68 -20.28 20.54
N ALA A 66 9.55 -20.96 19.80
CA ALA A 66 9.30 -22.31 19.32
C ALA A 66 9.38 -23.30 20.50
N LYS A 67 8.29 -24.03 20.76
CA LYS A 67 8.25 -25.07 21.82
C LYS A 67 8.53 -26.45 21.26
N THR A 68 7.99 -26.72 20.09
CA THR A 68 8.15 -27.97 19.35
C THR A 68 8.25 -27.65 17.87
N MET A 69 8.49 -28.66 17.03
CA MET A 69 8.51 -28.52 15.57
C MET A 69 7.20 -27.96 14.98
N ALA A 70 6.08 -28.03 15.72
CA ALA A 70 4.76 -27.63 15.24
C ALA A 70 4.07 -26.60 16.16
N SER A 71 4.79 -26.02 17.15
CA SER A 71 4.17 -25.13 18.12
C SER A 71 5.04 -23.92 18.42
N VAL A 72 4.40 -22.74 18.32
CA VAL A 72 4.94 -21.44 18.72
C VAL A 72 3.99 -20.83 19.76
N THR A 73 4.54 -20.37 20.88
CA THR A 73 3.78 -19.76 21.98
C THR A 73 4.35 -18.40 22.35
N ALA A 74 3.51 -17.52 22.92
CA ALA A 74 3.82 -16.17 23.37
C ALA A 74 3.97 -16.10 24.89
N ASP A 75 4.82 -16.95 25.47
CA ASP A 75 4.99 -17.12 26.91
C ASP A 75 6.44 -16.89 27.39
N ARG A 76 7.34 -16.44 26.51
CA ARG A 76 8.74 -16.20 26.87
C ARG A 76 8.92 -14.84 27.54
N ALA A 77 9.23 -14.84 28.84
CA ALA A 77 9.54 -13.63 29.61
C ALA A 77 11.02 -13.24 29.53
N GLY A 78 11.31 -11.92 29.60
CA GLY A 78 12.64 -11.37 29.97
C GLY A 78 13.73 -11.33 28.90
N GLU A 79 14.74 -10.48 29.15
CA GLU A 79 15.88 -10.14 28.29
C GLU A 79 16.97 -11.21 28.31
N TYR A 80 17.04 -12.03 27.26
CA TYR A 80 18.22 -12.87 27.00
C TYR A 80 19.15 -12.13 26.03
N THR A 81 20.43 -12.03 26.38
CA THR A 81 21.42 -11.27 25.59
C THR A 81 22.05 -12.09 24.49
N ASP A 82 22.03 -13.42 24.58
CA ASP A 82 22.49 -14.24 23.48
C ASP A 82 21.42 -14.33 22.39
N TRP A 83 21.85 -14.11 21.15
CA TRP A 83 21.03 -14.18 19.94
C TRP A 83 21.39 -15.46 19.16
N SER A 84 21.72 -16.52 19.90
CA SER A 84 22.27 -17.76 19.34
C SER A 84 21.19 -18.57 18.62
N ASP A 85 21.62 -19.51 17.77
CA ASP A 85 20.70 -20.41 17.07
C ASP A 85 19.99 -21.40 18.01
N ASN A 86 20.42 -21.48 19.26
CA ASN A 86 19.83 -22.34 20.29
C ASN A 86 18.75 -21.63 21.12
N ASP A 87 18.58 -20.30 20.98
CA ASP A 87 17.52 -19.58 21.68
C ASP A 87 16.19 -19.75 20.90
N PRO A 88 15.19 -20.46 21.45
CA PRO A 88 13.94 -20.72 20.74
C PRO A 88 13.09 -19.47 20.52
N SER A 89 13.46 -18.32 21.10
CA SER A 89 12.82 -17.02 20.86
C SER A 89 13.41 -16.21 19.70
N VAL A 90 14.54 -16.65 19.15
CA VAL A 90 15.21 -15.98 18.03
C VAL A 90 14.72 -16.58 16.72
N PHE A 91 14.17 -15.72 15.87
CA PHE A 91 13.71 -16.07 14.53
C PHE A 91 14.62 -15.44 13.50
N LEU A 92 14.99 -16.22 12.48
CA LEU A 92 15.65 -15.70 11.29
C LEU A 92 14.61 -15.19 10.30
N VAL A 93 14.79 -13.94 9.85
CA VAL A 93 13.93 -13.29 8.87
C VAL A 93 14.69 -13.17 7.56
N ASN A 94 14.16 -13.86 6.55
CA ASN A 94 14.60 -13.72 5.18
C ASN A 94 13.59 -12.87 4.41
N ASN A 95 14.07 -11.83 3.74
CA ASN A 95 13.24 -11.08 2.81
C ASN A 95 13.12 -11.86 1.50
N VAL A 96 11.90 -12.30 1.17
CA VAL A 96 11.61 -13.13 0.00
C VAL A 96 11.06 -12.32 -1.19
N GLY A 97 10.90 -11.00 -1.03
CA GLY A 97 10.41 -10.12 -2.09
C GLY A 97 10.12 -8.72 -1.57
N ASN A 98 10.40 -7.72 -2.41
CA ASN A 98 10.05 -6.33 -2.12
C ASN A 98 8.81 -5.94 -2.91
N LEU A 99 7.92 -5.20 -2.26
CA LEU A 99 6.90 -4.42 -2.94
C LEU A 99 7.41 -2.99 -3.06
N TYR A 100 7.09 -2.37 -4.18
CA TYR A 100 7.39 -0.98 -4.48
C TYR A 100 6.07 -0.24 -4.69
N GLY A 101 6.15 1.07 -4.94
CA GLY A 101 4.99 1.91 -5.18
C GLY A 101 4.67 2.85 -4.04
N GLU A 102 3.62 3.65 -4.25
CA GLU A 102 3.32 4.80 -3.39
C GLU A 102 2.94 4.37 -1.97
N TYR A 103 2.23 3.25 -1.81
CA TYR A 103 1.91 2.72 -0.47
C TYR A 103 3.18 2.45 0.34
N GLN A 104 4.17 1.76 -0.25
CA GLN A 104 5.42 1.41 0.44
C GLN A 104 6.30 2.63 0.69
N ILE A 105 6.33 3.63 -0.19
CA ILE A 105 7.03 4.90 0.07
C ILE A 105 6.39 5.62 1.26
N CYS A 106 5.07 5.78 1.22
CA CYS A 106 4.32 6.52 2.22
C CYS A 106 4.34 5.85 3.60
N ASN A 107 4.08 4.55 3.65
CA ASN A 107 4.14 3.76 4.88
C ASN A 107 5.59 3.52 5.34
N GLY A 108 6.53 3.46 4.39
CA GLY A 108 7.96 3.22 4.56
C GLY A 108 8.70 4.36 5.24
N CYS A 109 8.63 5.53 4.60
CA CYS A 109 9.35 6.73 5.02
C CYS A 109 8.60 7.55 6.08
N GLY A 110 7.32 7.24 6.30
CA GLY A 110 6.44 8.03 7.15
C GLY A 110 5.95 9.31 6.48
N ILE A 111 4.81 9.82 6.94
CA ILE A 111 4.05 10.90 6.29
C ILE A 111 4.88 12.16 6.04
N ALA A 112 5.68 12.60 7.01
CA ALA A 112 6.48 13.82 6.87
C ALA A 112 7.49 13.74 5.71
N ARG A 113 8.25 12.64 5.65
CA ARG A 113 9.24 12.45 4.59
C ARG A 113 8.58 12.14 3.25
N ALA A 114 7.53 11.31 3.26
CA ALA A 114 6.76 11.00 2.05
C ALA A 114 6.15 12.26 1.42
N THR A 115 5.60 13.16 2.23
CA THR A 115 5.03 14.45 1.76
C THR A 115 6.09 15.30 1.09
N GLN A 116 7.28 15.42 1.70
CA GLN A 116 8.39 16.18 1.12
C GLN A 116 8.84 15.59 -0.22
N VAL A 117 9.02 14.27 -0.27
CA VAL A 117 9.48 13.56 -1.48
C VAL A 117 8.44 13.67 -2.60
N LEU A 118 7.17 13.38 -2.31
CA LEU A 118 6.13 13.35 -3.34
C LEU A 118 5.77 14.74 -3.85
N ARG A 119 5.74 15.77 -3.00
CA ARG A 119 5.58 17.16 -3.48
C ARG A 119 6.72 17.60 -4.37
N SER A 120 7.97 17.36 -3.95
CA SER A 120 9.13 17.65 -4.79
C SER A 120 9.07 16.91 -6.12
N HIS A 121 8.59 15.66 -6.13
CA HIS A 121 8.41 14.88 -7.35
C HIS A 121 7.34 15.49 -8.26
N TRP A 122 6.13 15.75 -7.75
CA TRP A 122 5.04 16.35 -8.53
C TRP A 122 5.38 17.74 -9.07
N ASP A 123 6.19 18.53 -8.35
CA ASP A 123 6.60 19.87 -8.77
C ASP A 123 7.69 19.87 -9.87
N THR A 124 8.40 18.75 -10.07
CA THR A 124 9.61 18.72 -10.93
C THR A 124 9.65 17.62 -11.97
N PHE A 125 8.88 16.54 -11.80
CA PHE A 125 8.94 15.38 -12.70
C PHE A 125 8.23 15.63 -14.03
N ILE A 126 7.07 16.29 -14.00
CA ILE A 126 6.36 16.77 -15.18
C ILE A 126 5.99 18.23 -14.95
N THR A 127 6.37 19.07 -15.91
CA THR A 127 6.22 20.52 -15.87
C THR A 127 5.52 21.02 -17.13
N GLU A 128 5.30 22.33 -17.22
CA GLU A 128 4.74 22.94 -18.43
C GLU A 128 5.60 22.73 -19.67
N ASP A 129 6.93 22.67 -19.49
CA ASP A 129 7.88 22.47 -20.59
C ASP A 129 7.73 21.08 -21.23
N ASP A 130 7.33 20.06 -20.45
CA ASP A 130 7.04 18.72 -20.97
C ASP A 130 5.81 18.72 -21.87
N PHE A 131 4.74 19.45 -21.50
CA PHE A 131 3.56 19.62 -22.35
C PHE A 131 3.89 20.40 -23.64
N LYS A 132 4.71 21.44 -23.53
CA LYS A 132 5.22 22.16 -24.70
C LYS A 132 6.00 21.22 -25.63
N PHE A 133 6.88 20.39 -25.07
CA PHE A 133 7.66 19.42 -25.82
C PHE A 133 6.78 18.37 -26.51
N ILE A 134 5.78 17.82 -25.82
CA ILE A 134 4.80 16.87 -26.37
C ILE A 134 4.09 17.47 -27.60
N ALA A 135 3.60 18.70 -27.48
CA ALA A 135 2.92 19.38 -28.58
C ALA A 135 3.87 19.69 -29.76
N LEU A 136 5.09 20.17 -29.49
CA LEU A 136 6.11 20.41 -30.52
C LEU A 136 6.54 19.12 -31.24
N SER A 137 6.43 17.98 -30.57
CA SER A 137 6.70 16.65 -31.13
C SER A 137 5.55 16.12 -32.00
N GLY A 138 4.45 16.88 -32.14
CA GLY A 138 3.28 16.50 -32.94
C GLY A 138 2.33 15.53 -32.23
N LEU A 139 2.54 15.26 -30.93
CA LEU A 139 1.60 14.49 -30.11
C LEU A 139 0.46 15.39 -29.64
N ASN A 140 -0.73 14.84 -29.52
CA ASN A 140 -1.96 15.60 -29.24
C ASN A 140 -2.75 15.11 -28.02
N ALA A 141 -2.25 14.11 -27.29
CA ALA A 141 -2.91 13.58 -26.12
C ALA A 141 -1.90 13.02 -25.10
N VAL A 142 -2.29 13.05 -23.82
CA VAL A 142 -1.60 12.40 -22.71
C VAL A 142 -2.58 11.53 -21.93
N ARG A 143 -2.09 10.41 -21.40
CA ARG A 143 -2.80 9.56 -20.44
C ARG A 143 -2.17 9.79 -19.08
N ILE A 144 -2.96 10.18 -18.08
CA ILE A 144 -2.47 10.56 -16.74
C ILE A 144 -3.04 9.57 -15.71
N PRO A 145 -2.21 8.62 -15.22
CA PRO A 145 -2.54 7.73 -14.12
C PRO A 145 -2.75 8.48 -12.82
N VAL A 146 -3.82 8.17 -12.10
CA VAL A 146 -4.11 8.68 -10.75
C VAL A 146 -4.57 7.58 -9.81
N GLY A 147 -4.23 7.71 -8.53
CA GLY A 147 -4.70 6.81 -7.49
C GLY A 147 -5.98 7.30 -6.83
N TRP A 148 -6.80 6.39 -6.31
CA TRP A 148 -8.10 6.69 -5.70
C TRP A 148 -8.04 7.74 -4.57
N TRP A 149 -6.90 7.83 -3.88
CA TRP A 149 -6.69 8.78 -2.78
C TRP A 149 -6.77 10.24 -3.23
N ILE A 150 -6.60 10.54 -4.52
CA ILE A 150 -6.70 11.88 -5.11
C ILE A 150 -8.03 12.58 -4.80
N ALA A 151 -9.13 11.80 -4.68
CA ALA A 151 -10.46 12.35 -4.40
C ALA A 151 -10.60 12.90 -2.96
N SER A 152 -9.63 12.60 -2.08
CA SER A 152 -9.59 13.07 -0.69
C SER A 152 -8.51 14.14 -0.47
N ASP A 153 -7.91 14.68 -1.53
CA ASP A 153 -6.93 15.76 -1.40
C ASP A 153 -7.56 17.02 -0.74
N PRO A 154 -6.80 17.75 0.12
CA PRO A 154 -5.37 17.58 0.43
C PRO A 154 -5.08 16.60 1.59
N ASN A 155 -6.10 15.90 2.12
CA ASN A 155 -5.97 15.04 3.30
C ASN A 155 -6.40 13.60 2.98
N PRO A 156 -5.67 12.88 2.11
CA PRO A 156 -6.01 11.51 1.78
C PRO A 156 -5.89 10.56 2.98
N PRO A 157 -6.57 9.40 2.93
CA PRO A 157 -6.41 8.37 3.96
C PRO A 157 -4.96 7.90 4.08
N LEU A 158 -4.53 7.66 5.32
CA LEU A 158 -3.20 7.11 5.58
C LEU A 158 -3.02 5.75 4.88
N PRO A 159 -1.82 5.45 4.34
CA PRO A 159 -0.59 6.24 4.48
C PRO A 159 -0.41 7.31 3.39
N PHE A 160 -1.30 7.43 2.41
CA PHE A 160 -1.13 8.36 1.28
C PHE A 160 -1.00 9.82 1.75
N VAL A 161 -0.38 10.65 0.92
CA VAL A 161 -0.12 12.07 1.22
C VAL A 161 -0.71 12.96 0.15
N GLY A 162 -1.09 14.19 0.53
CA GLY A 162 -1.82 15.07 -0.37
C GLY A 162 -0.96 15.94 -1.28
N GLY A 163 -1.49 16.24 -2.48
CA GLY A 163 -0.89 17.12 -3.48
C GLY A 163 -1.11 16.68 -4.94
N SER A 164 -1.47 15.42 -5.14
CA SER A 164 -1.69 14.83 -6.47
C SER A 164 -2.76 15.54 -7.31
N LEU A 165 -3.84 16.04 -6.69
CA LEU A 165 -4.92 16.76 -7.35
C LEU A 165 -4.45 18.09 -7.92
N GLN A 166 -3.58 18.81 -7.21
CA GLN A 166 -3.00 20.06 -7.70
C GLN A 166 -2.09 19.80 -8.91
N ALA A 167 -1.33 18.70 -8.90
CA ALA A 167 -0.55 18.28 -10.06
C ALA A 167 -1.44 17.96 -11.27
N LEU A 168 -2.56 17.24 -11.08
CA LEU A 168 -3.51 16.98 -12.16
C LEU A 168 -4.15 18.26 -12.69
N ASP A 169 -4.52 19.20 -11.82
CA ASP A 169 -5.05 20.51 -12.24
C ASP A 169 -4.04 21.31 -13.07
N ASN A 170 -2.77 21.28 -12.68
CA ASN A 170 -1.69 21.89 -13.45
C ASN A 170 -1.56 21.24 -14.83
N ALA A 171 -1.60 19.91 -14.90
CA ALA A 171 -1.57 19.17 -16.17
C ALA A 171 -2.74 19.59 -17.09
N PHE A 172 -3.96 19.71 -16.56
CA PHE A 172 -5.11 20.21 -17.34
C PHE A 172 -4.96 21.66 -17.79
N ARG A 173 -4.30 22.51 -17.01
CA ARG A 173 -3.98 23.88 -17.42
C ARG A 173 -2.99 23.88 -18.58
N TRP A 174 -1.90 23.13 -18.47
CA TRP A 174 -0.88 23.01 -19.51
C TRP A 174 -1.44 22.37 -20.79
N ALA A 175 -2.26 21.33 -20.65
CA ALA A 175 -2.92 20.66 -21.76
C ALA A 175 -3.71 21.65 -22.63
N ARG A 176 -4.49 22.55 -22.00
CA ARG A 176 -5.21 23.61 -22.73
C ARG A 176 -4.29 24.60 -23.44
N ASN A 177 -3.19 25.00 -22.81
CA ASN A 177 -2.23 25.95 -23.40
C ASN A 177 -1.59 25.42 -24.69
N TYR A 178 -1.43 24.10 -24.79
CA TYR A 178 -0.74 23.44 -25.90
C TYR A 178 -1.65 22.57 -26.78
N ASN A 179 -2.97 22.69 -26.65
CA ASN A 179 -3.95 21.91 -27.40
C ASN A 179 -3.72 20.39 -27.31
N ILE A 180 -3.37 19.92 -26.11
CA ILE A 180 -3.21 18.51 -25.77
C ILE A 180 -4.49 18.05 -25.08
N GLY A 181 -5.02 16.90 -25.47
CA GLY A 181 -6.08 16.22 -24.77
C GLY A 181 -5.58 15.35 -23.61
N VAL A 182 -6.41 15.15 -22.59
CA VAL A 182 -6.08 14.40 -21.38
C VAL A 182 -7.05 13.22 -21.24
N ILE A 183 -6.50 12.03 -21.10
CA ILE A 183 -7.21 10.82 -20.65
C ILE A 183 -6.85 10.63 -19.18
N VAL A 184 -7.81 10.79 -18.27
CA VAL A 184 -7.58 10.52 -16.84
C VAL A 184 -7.78 9.03 -16.60
N ASP A 185 -6.78 8.37 -16.04
CA ASP A 185 -6.78 6.94 -15.80
C ASP A 185 -6.80 6.63 -14.31
N LEU A 186 -7.88 6.00 -13.82
CA LEU A 186 -7.93 5.50 -12.45
C LEU A 186 -7.04 4.26 -12.33
N HIS A 187 -5.78 4.50 -11.99
CA HIS A 187 -4.71 3.52 -12.06
C HIS A 187 -4.63 2.61 -10.82
N ALA A 188 -5.12 3.10 -9.68
CA ALA A 188 -5.16 2.36 -8.43
C ALA A 188 -6.52 2.53 -7.76
N ALA A 189 -7.23 1.43 -7.53
CA ALA A 189 -8.51 1.41 -6.83
C ALA A 189 -8.37 1.04 -5.34
N PRO A 190 -9.36 1.38 -4.48
CA PRO A 190 -9.38 0.96 -3.09
C PRO A 190 -9.27 -0.56 -2.96
N GLY A 191 -8.33 -1.02 -2.13
CA GLY A 191 -8.05 -2.45 -1.95
C GLY A 191 -7.20 -3.09 -3.04
N SER A 192 -6.75 -2.36 -4.07
CA SER A 192 -5.95 -2.85 -5.19
C SER A 192 -6.69 -3.85 -6.10
N GLN A 193 -6.78 -3.51 -7.38
CA GLN A 193 -7.43 -4.32 -8.41
C GLN A 193 -6.55 -5.41 -9.02
N ASN A 194 -5.27 -5.40 -8.70
CA ASN A 194 -4.29 -6.42 -9.08
C ASN A 194 -3.18 -6.48 -8.00
N PRO A 195 -2.24 -7.44 -8.03
CA PRO A 195 -1.24 -7.61 -6.98
C PRO A 195 0.05 -6.79 -7.21
N TYR A 196 0.05 -5.83 -8.13
CA TYR A 196 1.26 -5.15 -8.59
C TYR A 196 1.48 -3.80 -7.89
N ASP A 197 2.70 -3.30 -7.96
CA ASP A 197 3.12 -2.05 -7.30
C ASP A 197 2.38 -0.81 -7.82
N HIS A 198 2.12 -0.76 -9.13
CA HIS A 198 1.43 0.36 -9.77
C HIS A 198 -0.04 0.54 -9.34
N SER A 199 -0.70 -0.47 -8.77
CA SER A 199 -2.04 -0.33 -8.17
C SER A 199 -1.98 0.06 -6.69
N ALA A 200 -0.80 0.39 -6.18
CA ALA A 200 -0.53 0.73 -4.78
C ALA A 200 -0.98 -0.34 -3.78
N THR A 201 -0.83 -1.62 -4.16
CA THR A 201 -1.09 -2.73 -3.25
C THR A 201 -0.25 -2.61 -1.98
N ARG A 202 -0.86 -2.89 -0.82
CA ARG A 202 -0.17 -2.86 0.48
C ARG A 202 0.83 -4.00 0.62
N ASP A 203 0.43 -5.19 0.23
CA ASP A 203 1.12 -6.45 0.51
C ASP A 203 1.03 -7.46 -0.64
N GLY A 204 0.60 -7.03 -1.83
CA GLY A 204 0.34 -7.89 -2.98
C GLY A 204 -1.04 -8.53 -2.93
N SER A 205 -1.89 -8.18 -1.96
CA SER A 205 -3.29 -8.58 -1.98
C SER A 205 -4.07 -7.82 -3.06
N GLN A 206 -5.08 -8.52 -3.59
CA GLN A 206 -6.13 -7.96 -4.43
C GLN A 206 -7.44 -8.05 -3.64
N GLU A 207 -7.86 -6.94 -3.06
CA GLU A 207 -9.07 -6.81 -2.24
C GLU A 207 -10.16 -5.99 -2.94
N TRP A 208 -9.83 -5.32 -4.04
CA TRP A 208 -10.85 -4.71 -4.89
C TRP A 208 -11.75 -5.79 -5.50
N GLY A 209 -13.06 -5.57 -5.45
CA GLY A 209 -14.06 -6.53 -5.91
C GLY A 209 -14.44 -7.63 -4.91
N THR A 210 -13.78 -7.72 -3.74
CA THR A 210 -14.17 -8.68 -2.69
C THR A 210 -15.25 -8.12 -1.75
N THR A 211 -15.50 -6.81 -1.79
CA THR A 211 -16.56 -6.15 -1.03
C THR A 211 -17.22 -5.05 -1.87
N ASP A 212 -18.51 -4.81 -1.65
CA ASP A 212 -19.25 -3.72 -2.30
C ASP A 212 -18.69 -2.34 -1.93
N ALA A 213 -18.07 -2.22 -0.74
CA ALA A 213 -17.49 -0.96 -0.27
C ALA A 213 -16.34 -0.46 -1.15
N ASN A 214 -15.42 -1.35 -1.55
CA ASN A 214 -14.32 -1.00 -2.44
C ASN A 214 -14.83 -0.57 -3.82
N ILE A 215 -15.87 -1.24 -4.33
CA ILE A 215 -16.50 -0.90 -5.61
C ILE A 215 -17.20 0.47 -5.51
N ALA A 216 -18.01 0.69 -4.46
CA ALA A 216 -18.72 1.95 -4.25
C ALA A 216 -17.75 3.13 -4.12
N GLN A 217 -16.65 2.96 -3.38
CA GLN A 217 -15.63 3.99 -3.26
C GLN A 217 -14.92 4.27 -4.60
N THR A 218 -14.67 3.23 -5.41
CA THR A 218 -14.14 3.40 -6.78
C THR A 218 -15.06 4.27 -7.63
N VAL A 219 -16.37 3.99 -7.60
CA VAL A 219 -17.38 4.78 -8.33
C VAL A 219 -17.39 6.24 -7.86
N GLN A 220 -17.32 6.50 -6.55
CA GLN A 220 -17.27 7.86 -6.01
C GLN A 220 -16.04 8.64 -6.50
N VAL A 221 -14.88 7.98 -6.63
CA VAL A 221 -13.67 8.60 -7.17
C VAL A 221 -13.85 8.95 -8.65
N ILE A 222 -14.45 8.06 -9.43
CA ILE A 222 -14.74 8.31 -10.85
C ILE A 222 -15.69 9.50 -10.98
N GLU A 223 -16.77 9.54 -10.19
CA GLU A 223 -17.72 10.66 -10.17
C GLU A 223 -17.04 11.98 -9.81
N PHE A 224 -16.12 11.96 -8.83
CA PHE A 224 -15.32 13.13 -8.45
C PHE A 224 -14.47 13.63 -9.63
N LEU A 225 -13.71 12.75 -10.28
CA LEU A 225 -12.83 13.11 -11.41
C LEU A 225 -13.63 13.65 -12.59
N VAL A 226 -14.71 12.96 -12.96
CA VAL A 226 -15.61 13.40 -14.04
C VAL A 226 -16.22 14.76 -13.71
N SER A 227 -16.79 14.94 -12.52
CA SER A 227 -17.43 16.19 -12.11
C SER A 227 -16.45 17.37 -12.11
N ARG A 228 -15.20 17.14 -11.68
CA ARG A 228 -14.17 18.18 -11.63
C ARG A 228 -13.75 18.67 -13.02
N TYR A 229 -13.60 17.76 -13.98
CA TYR A 229 -13.04 18.06 -15.29
C TYR A 229 -14.07 18.09 -16.44
N ALA A 230 -15.35 17.84 -16.17
CA ALA A 230 -16.42 17.75 -17.19
C ALA A 230 -16.49 18.95 -18.15
N ASN A 231 -16.25 20.16 -17.64
CA ASN A 231 -16.30 21.40 -18.43
C ASN A 231 -14.93 21.81 -18.99
N ASN A 232 -13.88 21.01 -18.78
CA ASN A 232 -12.55 21.30 -19.30
C ASN A 232 -12.43 20.74 -20.72
N THR A 233 -12.21 21.63 -21.70
CA THR A 233 -12.10 21.25 -23.12
C THR A 233 -10.92 20.34 -23.44
N ALA A 234 -9.94 20.23 -22.53
CA ALA A 234 -8.83 19.28 -22.68
C ALA A 234 -9.21 17.85 -22.25
N LEU A 235 -10.32 17.61 -21.54
CA LEU A 235 -10.72 16.25 -21.16
C LEU A 235 -11.17 15.46 -22.41
N LEU A 236 -10.46 14.38 -22.73
CA LEU A 236 -10.84 13.46 -23.81
C LEU A 236 -11.66 12.29 -23.30
N ALA A 237 -11.22 11.66 -22.19
CA ALA A 237 -11.84 10.48 -21.64
C ALA A 237 -11.45 10.27 -20.16
N VAL A 238 -12.22 9.42 -19.49
CA VAL A 238 -11.86 8.85 -18.19
C VAL A 238 -11.81 7.33 -18.35
N GLU A 239 -10.66 6.73 -18.10
CA GLU A 239 -10.48 5.28 -18.01
C GLU A 239 -10.83 4.82 -16.59
N LEU A 240 -11.85 3.99 -16.49
CA LEU A 240 -12.54 3.70 -15.24
C LEU A 240 -11.69 2.87 -14.26
N LEU A 241 -10.83 2.00 -14.78
CA LEU A 241 -9.96 1.15 -13.97
C LEU A 241 -8.84 0.54 -14.81
N ASN A 242 -7.59 0.81 -14.42
CA ASN A 242 -6.43 0.20 -15.06
C ASN A 242 -6.26 -1.28 -14.67
N GLU A 243 -6.05 -2.16 -15.64
CA GLU A 243 -5.59 -3.54 -15.48
C GLU A 243 -6.20 -4.32 -14.28
N PRO A 244 -7.53 -4.40 -14.14
CA PRO A 244 -8.13 -5.30 -13.15
C PRO A 244 -7.77 -6.74 -13.49
N LEU A 245 -7.18 -7.45 -12.54
CA LEU A 245 -6.87 -8.87 -12.70
C LEU A 245 -8.12 -9.69 -12.37
N ALA A 246 -8.62 -10.46 -13.33
CA ALA A 246 -9.73 -11.38 -13.06
C ALA A 246 -9.29 -12.42 -12.01
N PRO A 247 -10.15 -12.79 -11.03
CA PRO A 247 -9.89 -13.97 -10.20
C PRO A 247 -9.63 -15.16 -11.11
N GLY A 248 -8.57 -15.93 -10.85
CA GLY A 248 -8.21 -17.07 -11.69
C GLY A 248 -9.40 -18.00 -11.88
N THR A 249 -9.96 -18.04 -13.09
CA THR A 249 -10.99 -19.01 -13.45
C THR A 249 -10.31 -20.35 -13.68
N THR A 250 -10.49 -21.29 -12.75
CA THR A 250 -10.23 -22.70 -13.07
C THR A 250 -11.28 -23.12 -14.09
N LEU A 251 -10.88 -23.32 -15.34
CA LEU A 251 -11.73 -24.04 -16.29
C LEU A 251 -12.06 -25.41 -15.67
N PRO A 252 -13.33 -25.84 -15.65
CA PRO A 252 -13.64 -27.20 -15.23
C PRO A 252 -12.83 -28.17 -16.11
N SER A 253 -12.01 -28.99 -15.45
CA SER A 253 -11.30 -30.12 -16.06
C SER A 253 -12.27 -31.16 -16.59
#